data_AF-A0A6A3QPK4-F1
#
_entry.id   AF-A0A6A3QPK4-F1
#
_cell.length_a   1.000
_cell.length_b   1.000
_cell.length_c   1.000
_cell.angle_alpha   90.00
_cell.angle_beta   90.00
_cell.angle_gamma   90.00
#
_symmetry.space_group_name_H-M   'P 1'
#
loop_
_entity.id
_entity.type
_entity.pdbx_description
1 polymer ?
#
loop_
_entity_poly.entity_id
_entity_poly.type
_entity_poly.pdbx_seq_one_letter_code
_entity_poly.pdbx_strand_id
1 'polypeptide(L)' 'MDHSAGVDVVLGMDFMVPAGIRLDLFHGTARLPDEDMVPLLKSKESEE' A
#
# COMPACT_ATOMS: atom_id res chain seq x y z
N MET A 1 25.13 -0.02 -10.56
CA MET A 1 24.72 1.18 -9.80
C MET A 1 23.24 0.98 -9.58
N ASP A 2 22.90 0.28 -8.51
CA ASP A 2 21.57 -0.29 -8.31
C ASP A 2 21.11 0.11 -6.92
N HIS A 3 20.57 1.32 -6.84
CA HIS A 3 19.91 1.85 -5.65
C HIS A 3 18.41 1.93 -5.94
N SER A 4 17.75 0.78 -5.97
CA SER A 4 16.33 0.69 -5.59
C SER A 4 16.15 -0.58 -4.77
N ALA A 5 16.69 -0.57 -3.55
CA ALA A 5 16.51 -1.65 -2.59
C ALA A 5 15.15 -1.46 -1.91
N GLY A 6 14.10 -2.08 -2.44
CA GLY A 6 12.89 -2.39 -1.66
C GLY A 6 11.62 -1.58 -1.94
N VAL A 7 11.56 -0.79 -3.02
CA VAL A 7 10.30 -0.14 -3.42
C VAL A 7 10.01 -0.43 -4.89
N ASP A 8 9.00 -1.25 -5.14
CA ASP A 8 8.60 -1.66 -6.50
C ASP A 8 7.88 -0.52 -7.23
N VAL A 9 7.00 0.21 -6.52
CA VAL A 9 6.24 1.37 -7.02
C VAL A 9 5.97 2.37 -5.89
N VAL A 10 5.96 3.67 -6.21
CA VAL A 10 5.47 4.74 -5.32
C VAL A 10 4.21 5.34 -5.93
N LEU A 11 3.11 5.36 -5.17
CA LEU A 11 1.85 5.96 -5.58
C LEU A 11 1.68 7.33 -4.93
N GLY A 12 1.45 8.36 -5.74
CA GLY A 12 1.14 9.71 -5.28
C GLY A 12 -0.35 9.89 -4.94
N MET A 13 -0.67 10.97 -4.24
CA MET A 13 -2.05 11.33 -3.89
C MET A 13 -2.91 11.62 -5.13
N ASP A 14 -2.29 12.12 -6.19
CA ASP A 14 -2.89 12.35 -7.50
C ASP A 14 -3.39 11.06 -8.17
N PHE A 15 -2.81 9.91 -7.84
CA PHE A 15 -3.33 8.60 -8.23
C PHE A 15 -4.34 8.07 -7.23
N MET A 16 -4.03 8.14 -5.94
CA MET A 16 -4.83 7.52 -4.89
C MET A 16 -6.23 8.14 -4.74
N VAL A 17 -6.36 9.47 -4.86
CA VAL A 17 -7.64 10.17 -4.65
C VAL A 17 -8.63 9.90 -5.78
N PRO A 18 -8.28 10.05 -7.08
CA PRO A 18 -9.21 9.72 -8.17
C PRO A 18 -9.50 8.22 -8.28
N ALA A 19 -8.53 7.37 -7.92
CA ALA A 19 -8.74 5.92 -7.87
C ALA A 19 -9.64 5.48 -6.69
N GLY A 20 -10.04 6.39 -5.80
CA GLY A 20 -10.93 6.05 -4.67
C GLY A 20 -10.25 5.21 -3.58
N ILE A 21 -8.92 5.19 -3.53
CA ILE A 21 -8.16 4.47 -2.50
C ILE A 21 -8.33 5.19 -1.16
N ARG A 22 -8.74 4.46 -0.12
CA ARG A 22 -8.93 5.00 1.25
C ARG A 22 -7.95 4.38 2.21
N LEU A 23 -7.24 5.19 2.98
CA LEU A 23 -6.33 4.71 4.02
C LEU A 23 -7.09 4.60 5.35
N ASP A 24 -7.11 3.40 5.91
CA ASP A 24 -7.52 3.14 7.29
C ASP A 24 -6.26 3.08 8.17
N LEU A 25 -5.95 4.22 8.78
CA LEU A 25 -4.79 4.36 9.65
C LEU A 25 -4.97 3.67 11.01
N PHE A 26 -6.20 3.35 11.41
CA PHE A 26 -6.47 2.67 12.67
C PHE A 26 -6.14 1.18 12.58
N HIS A 27 -6.51 0.54 11.47
CA HIS A 27 -6.18 -0.86 11.20
C HIS A 27 -4.88 -1.05 10.40
N GLY A 28 -4.27 0.04 9.92
CA GLY A 28 -3.05 -0.03 9.12
C GLY A 28 -3.27 -0.64 7.73
N THR A 29 -4.43 -0.37 7.11
CA THR A 29 -4.82 -0.93 5.81
C THR A 29 -5.19 0.14 4.79
N ALA A 30 -5.12 -0.18 3.50
CA ALA A 30 -5.69 0.56 2.40
C ALA A 30 -6.90 -0.20 1.86
N ARG A 31 -8.00 0.50 1.60
CA ARG A 31 -9.16 -0.01 0.88
C ARG A 31 -9.10 0.46 -0.56
N LEU A 32 -9.08 -0.50 -1.48
CA LEU A 32 -9.11 -0.27 -2.92
C LEU A 32 -10.55 0.06 -3.38
N PRO A 33 -10.72 0.69 -4.56
CA PRO A 33 -12.04 1.00 -5.13
C PRO A 33 -12.93 -0.25 -5.30
N ASP A 34 -12.33 -1.40 -5.58
CA ASP A 34 -13.01 -2.70 -5.68
C ASP A 34 -13.20 -3.39 -4.31
N GLU A 35 -13.05 -2.64 -3.22
CA GLU A 35 -13.26 -3.01 -1.81
C GLU A 35 -12.22 -3.95 -1.17
N ASP A 36 -11.20 -4.38 -1.91
CA ASP A 36 -10.08 -5.14 -1.35
C ASP A 36 -9.32 -4.32 -0.28
N MET A 37 -9.08 -4.95 0.88
CA MET A 37 -8.33 -4.37 1.98
C MET A 37 -6.90 -4.93 1.99
N VAL A 38 -5.93 -4.06 1.78
CA VAL A 38 -4.51 -4.43 1.68
C VAL A 38 -3.75 -3.82 2.86
N PRO A 39 -2.88 -4.55 3.55
CA PRO A 39 -2.07 -3.97 4.63
C PRO A 39 -1.10 -2.91 4.07
N LEU A 40 -0.96 -1.78 4.76
CA LEU A 40 -0.07 -0.68 4.35
C LEU A 40 1.41 -1.04 4.48
N LEU A 41 1.72 -1.93 5.42
CA LEU A 41 3.05 -2.47 5.63
C LEU A 41 2.97 -3.99 5.49
N LYS A 42 3.95 -4.58 4.83
CA LYS A 42 4.09 -6.04 4.84
C LYS A 42 4.36 -6.50 6.28
N SER A 43 3.43 -7.24 6.89
CA SER A 43 3.70 -7.91 8.16
C SER A 43 4.90 -8.84 7.97
N LYS A 44 5.86 -8.78 8.89
CA LYS A 44 7.04 -9.64 8.90
C LYS A 44 6.69 -11.01 9.52
N GLU A 45 5.55 -11.57 9.11
CA GLU A 45 4.99 -12.79 9.68
C GLU A 45 4.90 -13.83 8.56
N SER A 46 5.64 -14.92 8.72
CA SER A 46 5.98 -15.95 7.72
C SER A 46 7.10 -15.56 6.73
N GLU A 47 8.30 -15.30 7.26
CA GLU A 47 9.48 -16.00 6.73
C GLU A 47 9.57 -17.30 7.55
N GLU A 48 8.97 -18.37 7.04
CA GLU A 48 9.32 -19.76 7.37
C GLU A 48 10.04 -20.37 6.17
#